data_AF-A0AAN7V6S8-F1
#
_entry.id   AF-A0AAN7V6S8-F1
#
_cell.length_a   1.000
_cell.length_b   1.000
_cell.length_c   1.000
_cell.angle_alpha   90.00
_cell.angle_beta   90.00
_cell.angle_gamma   90.00
#
_symmetry.space_group_name_H-M   'P 1'
#
loop_
_entity.id
_entity.type
_entity.pdbx_description
1 polymer ?
#
loop_
_entity_poly.entity_id
_entity_poly.type
_entity_poly.pdbx_seq_one_letter_code
_entity_poly.pdbx_strand_id
1 'polypeptide(L)'
;MAPKLSLQERKDLDRFTKFLVLKSAQVIVDSRLGNKIFTPCKTTSEWFNLAVPDLPEVLAEAKKAYNEDCVLTKLPLCVEISLRTVEGDQMVLESWCLGILPELYEYSGPFTQSVYNRMGILLKSLVSVTRVTPAYKLSRRQGPDSYIILYRIYVGQPVLHALGDGYKVVRVGQLCTPIGTLHLTVSYRTKMTISPTTSGKDNSIMLKSDHFNTNVSPRHLRYKQGEEKTTSLNDGMKVGAFAVPMKQKLNLKI
;
A
#
# COMPACT_ATOMS: atom_id res chain seq x y z
N MET A 1 -6.68 31.32 28.18
CA MET A 1 -8.05 31.65 27.69
C MET A 1 -8.04 31.26 26.23
N ALA A 2 -8.81 30.24 25.82
CA ALA A 2 -8.70 29.72 24.45
C ALA A 2 -8.93 30.88 23.43
N PRO A 3 -8.04 31.05 22.45
CA PRO A 3 -8.17 32.13 21.48
C PRO A 3 -9.48 31.95 20.72
N LYS A 4 -10.38 32.92 20.84
CA LYS A 4 -11.63 32.94 20.08
C LYS A 4 -11.29 33.28 18.63
N LEU A 5 -11.16 32.25 17.80
CA LEU A 5 -11.24 32.37 16.35
C LEU A 5 -12.42 33.27 15.97
N SER A 6 -12.21 34.18 15.03
CA SER A 6 -13.33 34.88 14.42
C SER A 6 -14.23 33.90 13.67
N LEU A 7 -15.50 34.25 13.50
CA LEU A 7 -16.44 33.44 12.73
C LEU A 7 -15.93 33.19 11.30
N GLN A 8 -15.27 34.20 10.71
CA GLN A 8 -14.74 34.13 9.36
C GLN A 8 -13.56 33.16 9.26
N GLU A 9 -12.58 33.26 10.15
CA GLU A 9 -11.42 32.34 10.17
C GLU A 9 -11.84 30.89 10.38
N ARG A 10 -12.86 30.65 11.21
CA ARG A 10 -13.41 29.32 11.41
C ARG A 10 -14.02 28.77 10.12
N LYS A 11 -14.85 29.56 9.43
CA LYS A 11 -15.45 29.19 8.14
C LYS A 11 -14.39 28.92 7.07
N ASP A 12 -13.33 29.73 7.02
CA ASP A 12 -12.24 29.54 6.06
C ASP A 12 -11.46 28.26 6.35
N LEU A 13 -11.20 27.96 7.62
CA LEU A 13 -10.51 26.74 8.02
C LEU A 13 -11.35 25.48 7.73
N ASP A 14 -12.66 25.53 7.98
CA ASP A 14 -13.59 24.45 7.63
C ASP A 14 -13.61 24.24 6.10
N ARG A 15 -13.61 25.32 5.33
CA ARG A 15 -13.52 25.28 3.86
C ARG A 15 -12.21 24.66 3.40
N PHE A 16 -11.08 25.08 3.95
CA PHE A 16 -9.77 24.52 3.61
C PHE A 16 -9.70 23.03 3.94
N THR A 17 -10.16 22.65 5.13
CA THR A 17 -10.20 21.23 5.54
C THR A 17 -11.05 20.41 4.57
N LYS A 18 -12.24 20.90 4.21
CA LYS A 18 -13.12 20.24 3.24
C LYS A 18 -12.41 20.01 1.91
N PHE A 19 -11.77 21.02 1.33
CA PHE A 19 -11.07 20.85 0.05
C PHE A 19 -9.80 20.00 0.18
N LEU A 20 -9.11 20.03 1.31
CA LEU A 20 -7.96 19.15 1.57
C LEU A 20 -8.40 17.69 1.57
N VAL A 21 -9.53 17.39 2.20
CA VAL A 21 -10.13 16.05 2.27
C VAL A 21 -10.51 15.56 0.86
N LEU A 22 -11.23 16.39 0.10
CA LEU A 22 -11.61 16.05 -1.27
C LEU A 22 -10.38 15.84 -2.18
N LYS A 23 -9.39 16.73 -2.14
CA LYS A 23 -8.17 16.60 -2.94
C LYS A 23 -7.30 15.42 -2.50
N SER A 24 -7.30 15.07 -1.21
CA SER A 24 -6.59 13.87 -0.72
C SER A 24 -7.19 12.61 -1.30
N ALA A 25 -8.53 12.50 -1.34
CA ALA A 25 -9.21 11.37 -1.97
C ALA A 25 -8.87 11.25 -3.46
N GLN A 26 -8.87 12.37 -4.19
CA GLN A 26 -8.42 12.41 -5.59
C GLN A 26 -7.01 11.85 -5.71
N VAL A 27 -6.01 12.43 -5.02
CA VAL A 27 -4.60 12.00 -5.10
C VAL A 27 -4.41 10.51 -4.79
N ILE A 28 -5.15 9.97 -3.82
CA ILE A 28 -5.08 8.56 -3.45
C ILE A 28 -5.65 7.69 -4.57
N VAL A 29 -6.89 7.93 -5.00
CA VAL A 29 -7.56 7.10 -6.02
C VAL A 29 -6.82 7.16 -7.35
N ASP A 30 -6.46 8.36 -7.81
CA ASP A 30 -5.70 8.59 -9.04
C ASP A 30 -4.39 7.79 -9.07
N SER A 31 -3.69 7.73 -7.94
CA SER A 31 -2.45 6.96 -7.83
C SER A 31 -2.65 5.43 -7.90
N ARG A 32 -3.91 4.97 -7.93
CA ARG A 32 -4.30 3.55 -7.99
C ARG A 32 -4.99 3.17 -9.29
N LEU A 33 -5.19 4.10 -10.22
CA LEU A 33 -5.75 3.81 -11.55
C LEU A 33 -4.77 3.15 -12.53
N GLY A 34 -3.50 2.97 -12.15
CA GLY A 34 -2.50 2.29 -12.98
C GLY A 34 -1.79 3.18 -14.00
N ASN A 35 -2.23 4.43 -14.18
CA ASN A 35 -1.64 5.39 -15.12
C ASN A 35 -0.63 6.33 -14.45
N LYS A 36 0.30 6.86 -15.24
CA LYS A 36 1.14 7.98 -14.82
C LYS A 36 0.32 9.27 -14.94
N ILE A 37 0.44 10.14 -13.94
CA ILE A 37 -0.25 11.42 -13.93
C ILE A 37 0.78 12.52 -14.10
N PHE A 38 0.48 13.44 -14.99
CA PHE A 38 1.28 14.63 -15.26
C PHE A 38 0.33 15.82 -15.33
N THR A 39 0.63 16.87 -14.55
CA THR A 39 -0.11 18.12 -14.58
C THR A 39 0.86 19.29 -14.77
N PRO A 40 0.64 20.16 -15.78
CA PRO A 40 1.48 21.33 -15.97
C PRO A 40 1.21 22.38 -14.88
N CYS A 41 2.23 23.17 -14.56
CA CYS A 41 2.05 24.35 -13.71
C CYS A 41 1.18 25.39 -14.43
N LYS A 42 0.23 25.97 -13.70
CA LYS A 42 -0.67 27.03 -14.20
C LYS A 42 -0.51 28.28 -13.34
N THR A 43 -0.77 29.44 -13.95
CA THR A 43 -0.79 30.74 -13.26
C THR A 43 -2.10 31.00 -12.52
N THR A 44 -3.15 30.22 -12.80
CA THR A 44 -4.45 30.29 -12.13
C THR A 44 -4.40 29.67 -10.74
N SER A 45 -5.13 30.25 -9.79
CA SER A 45 -5.19 29.75 -8.42
C SER A 45 -5.92 28.40 -8.33
N GLU A 46 -5.18 27.34 -8.09
CA GLU A 46 -5.67 26.00 -7.73
C GLU A 46 -5.68 25.84 -6.21
N TRP A 47 -6.52 24.92 -5.70
CA TRP A 47 -6.51 24.59 -4.27
C TRP A 47 -5.12 24.11 -3.83
N PHE A 48 -4.62 24.74 -2.76
CA PHE A 48 -3.31 24.51 -2.17
C PHE A 48 -2.12 24.71 -3.12
N ASN A 49 -2.31 25.52 -4.18
CA ASN A 49 -1.31 25.78 -5.21
C ASN A 49 -0.76 24.47 -5.84
N LEU A 50 -1.63 23.46 -5.97
CA LEU A 50 -1.29 22.17 -6.56
C LEU A 50 -2.36 21.73 -7.56
N ALA A 51 -1.95 21.51 -8.81
CA ALA A 51 -2.84 21.04 -9.87
C ALA A 51 -3.17 19.55 -9.67
N VAL A 52 -4.31 19.29 -9.05
CA VAL A 52 -4.89 17.96 -8.87
C VAL A 52 -6.24 17.93 -9.61
N PRO A 53 -6.33 17.24 -10.76
CA PRO A 53 -7.58 17.09 -11.50
C PRO A 53 -8.63 16.39 -10.63
N ASP A 54 -9.90 16.71 -10.84
CA ASP A 54 -11.00 16.04 -10.16
C ASP A 54 -11.60 14.99 -11.08
N LEU A 55 -11.55 13.72 -10.67
CA LEU A 55 -12.39 12.67 -11.21
C LEU A 55 -13.82 12.85 -10.69
N PRO A 56 -14.84 13.04 -11.56
CA PRO A 56 -16.20 13.34 -11.14
C PRO A 56 -16.81 12.30 -10.19
N GLU A 57 -16.56 11.01 -10.44
CA GLU A 57 -17.04 9.89 -9.65
C GLU A 57 -16.40 9.86 -8.26
N VAL A 58 -15.09 10.09 -8.18
CA VAL A 58 -14.36 10.16 -6.91
C VAL A 58 -14.82 11.38 -6.10
N LEU A 59 -15.05 12.50 -6.77
CA LEU A 59 -15.53 13.72 -6.14
C LEU A 59 -16.95 13.53 -5.59
N ALA A 60 -17.82 12.84 -6.33
CA ALA A 60 -19.18 12.55 -5.89
C ALA A 60 -19.18 11.63 -4.65
N GLU A 61 -18.44 10.53 -4.67
CA GLU A 61 -18.32 9.62 -3.53
C GLU A 61 -17.68 10.30 -2.31
N ALA A 62 -16.63 11.10 -2.52
CA ALA A 62 -15.98 11.85 -1.43
C ALA A 62 -16.92 12.89 -0.81
N LYS A 63 -17.71 13.61 -1.62
CA LYS A 63 -18.72 14.57 -1.10
C LYS A 63 -19.87 13.87 -0.40
N LYS A 64 -20.30 12.72 -0.90
CA LYS A 64 -21.34 11.89 -0.29
C LYS A 64 -20.90 11.37 1.07
N ALA A 65 -19.64 10.93 1.19
CA ALA A 65 -19.08 10.49 2.46
C ALA A 65 -18.81 11.66 3.42
N TYR A 66 -18.19 12.75 2.93
CA TYR A 66 -17.82 13.93 3.72
C TYR A 66 -18.90 15.03 3.60
N ASN A 67 -20.05 14.76 4.21
CA ASN A 67 -21.16 15.71 4.29
C ASN A 67 -20.99 16.69 5.47
N GLU A 68 -21.92 17.63 5.63
CA GLU A 68 -21.86 18.66 6.68
C GLU A 68 -21.90 18.06 8.09
N ASP A 69 -22.59 16.95 8.28
CA ASP A 69 -22.64 16.21 9.56
C ASP A 69 -21.29 15.62 9.96
N CYS A 70 -20.42 15.30 8.99
CA CYS A 70 -19.08 14.78 9.28
C CYS A 70 -18.16 15.79 9.96
N VAL A 71 -18.35 17.09 9.70
CA VAL A 71 -17.60 18.15 10.39
C VAL A 71 -17.95 18.16 11.89
N LEU A 72 -19.17 17.77 12.24
CA LEU A 72 -19.65 17.68 13.62
C LEU A 72 -19.12 16.43 14.33
N THR A 73 -19.07 15.29 13.63
CA THR A 73 -18.66 14.01 14.23
C THR A 73 -17.15 13.89 14.44
N LYS A 74 -16.34 14.75 13.81
CA LYS A 74 -14.86 14.74 13.87
C LYS A 74 -14.24 13.39 13.49
N LEU A 75 -14.99 12.54 12.80
CA LEU A 75 -14.50 11.25 12.31
C LEU A 75 -13.59 11.48 11.10
N PRO A 76 -12.54 10.67 10.92
CA PRO A 76 -11.65 10.82 9.78
C PRO A 76 -12.34 10.38 8.49
N LEU A 77 -12.00 11.03 7.37
CA LEU A 77 -12.24 10.47 6.05
C LEU A 77 -11.25 9.33 5.84
N CYS A 78 -11.78 8.16 5.49
CA CYS A 78 -11.02 7.00 5.11
C CYS A 78 -11.16 6.70 3.61
N VAL A 79 -10.03 6.39 2.96
CA VAL A 79 -9.99 5.82 1.60
C VAL A 79 -9.35 4.45 1.69
N GLU A 80 -10.14 3.43 1.46
CA GLU A 80 -9.70 2.04 1.42
C GLU A 80 -9.37 1.65 -0.01
N ILE A 81 -8.20 1.03 -0.19
CA ILE A 81 -7.77 0.47 -1.47
C ILE A 81 -7.77 -1.05 -1.33
N SER A 82 -8.46 -1.72 -2.23
CA SER A 82 -8.53 -3.18 -2.27
C SER A 82 -8.26 -3.70 -3.68
N LEU A 83 -7.97 -4.98 -3.75
CA LEU A 83 -7.78 -5.74 -4.98
C LEU A 83 -8.88 -6.79 -5.06
N ARG A 84 -9.41 -7.01 -6.26
CA ARG A 84 -10.31 -8.12 -6.57
C ARG A 84 -9.74 -8.95 -7.71
N THR A 85 -9.60 -10.26 -7.50
CA THR A 85 -9.14 -11.20 -8.54
C THR A 85 -10.31 -11.61 -9.46
N VAL A 86 -9.99 -12.26 -10.58
CA VAL A 86 -11.00 -12.80 -11.51
C VAL A 86 -11.85 -13.91 -10.89
N GLU A 87 -11.32 -14.62 -9.89
CA GLU A 87 -12.04 -15.65 -9.12
C GLU A 87 -13.02 -15.05 -8.08
N GLY A 88 -13.00 -13.73 -7.91
CA GLY A 88 -13.87 -13.00 -6.99
C GLY A 88 -13.28 -12.78 -5.60
N ASP A 89 -12.07 -13.27 -5.33
CA ASP A 89 -11.39 -13.04 -4.06
C ASP A 89 -11.04 -11.56 -3.90
N GLN A 90 -11.26 -11.03 -2.70
CA GLN A 90 -11.00 -9.62 -2.38
C GLN A 90 -9.95 -9.50 -1.27
N MET A 91 -9.00 -8.58 -1.45
CA MET A 91 -7.96 -8.28 -0.47
C MET A 91 -7.85 -6.78 -0.24
N VAL A 92 -7.99 -6.35 1.02
CA VAL A 92 -7.70 -4.95 1.38
C VAL A 92 -6.19 -4.75 1.44
N LEU A 93 -5.71 -3.76 0.68
CA LEU A 93 -4.29 -3.43 0.52
C LEU A 93 -3.89 -2.25 1.41
N GLU A 94 -4.72 -1.21 1.47
CA GLU A 94 -4.42 0.04 2.18
C GLU A 94 -5.67 0.65 2.81
N SER A 95 -5.47 1.35 3.92
CA SER A 95 -6.45 2.22 4.56
C SER A 95 -5.78 3.58 4.82
N TRP A 96 -6.17 4.58 4.04
CA TRP A 96 -5.70 5.96 4.17
C TRP A 96 -6.67 6.74 5.04
N CYS A 97 -6.18 7.51 6.01
CA CYS A 97 -7.01 8.24 6.96
C CYS A 97 -6.56 9.69 7.08
N LEU A 98 -7.51 10.61 6.87
CA LEU A 98 -7.35 12.03 7.14
C LEU A 98 -8.36 12.46 8.20
N GLY A 99 -7.87 12.89 9.36
CA GLY A 99 -8.73 13.31 10.48
C GLY A 99 -8.16 14.48 11.26
N ILE A 100 -9.00 15.07 12.10
CA ILE A 100 -8.62 16.11 13.06
C ILE A 100 -8.69 15.50 14.46
N LEU A 101 -7.56 15.49 15.15
CA LEU A 101 -7.53 15.19 16.57
C LEU A 101 -7.77 16.50 17.34
N PRO A 102 -8.83 16.58 18.18
CA PRO A 102 -9.06 17.73 19.03
C PRO A 102 -7.99 17.76 20.12
N GLU A 103 -7.03 18.67 19.98
CA GLU A 103 -6.03 18.96 21.00
C GLU A 103 -6.24 20.37 21.55
N LEU A 104 -5.96 20.57 22.84
CA LEU A 104 -6.00 21.88 23.49
C LEU A 104 -4.72 22.65 23.11
N TYR A 105 -4.73 23.33 21.98
CA TYR A 105 -3.65 24.24 21.58
C TYR A 105 -4.07 25.70 21.79
N GLU A 106 -3.28 26.46 22.57
CA GLU A 106 -3.40 27.92 22.61
C GLU A 106 -2.68 28.50 21.38
N TYR A 107 -3.45 28.98 20.41
CA TYR A 107 -2.94 29.54 19.17
C TYR A 107 -2.98 31.07 19.19
N SER A 108 -1.84 31.76 19.10
CA SER A 108 -1.80 33.22 19.03
C SER A 108 -1.36 33.71 17.65
N GLY A 109 -2.16 34.58 17.01
CA GLY A 109 -1.82 35.29 15.77
C GLY A 109 -2.56 34.85 14.49
N PRO A 110 -2.46 35.62 13.39
CA PRO A 110 -3.11 35.33 12.11
C PRO A 110 -2.46 34.13 11.43
N PHE A 111 -3.23 33.06 11.22
CA PHE A 111 -2.68 31.75 10.82
C PHE A 111 -3.26 31.21 9.51
N THR A 112 -4.35 31.79 9.01
CA THR A 112 -5.16 31.24 7.90
C THR A 112 -4.32 30.92 6.66
N GLN A 113 -3.47 31.85 6.21
CA GLN A 113 -2.59 31.64 5.06
C GLN A 113 -1.47 30.63 5.33
N SER A 114 -0.90 30.65 6.55
CA SER A 114 0.16 29.71 6.95
C SER A 114 -0.35 28.28 6.99
N VAL A 115 -1.53 28.07 7.59
CA VAL A 115 -2.20 26.77 7.62
C VAL A 115 -2.53 26.30 6.21
N TYR A 116 -3.07 27.16 5.34
CA TYR A 116 -3.33 26.83 3.94
C TYR A 116 -2.07 26.34 3.20
N ASN A 117 -0.96 27.06 3.33
CA ASN A 117 0.31 26.67 2.71
C ASN A 117 0.84 25.33 3.27
N ARG A 118 0.73 25.12 4.59
CA ARG A 118 1.11 23.85 5.24
C ARG A 118 0.23 22.68 4.79
N MET A 119 -1.07 22.91 4.56
CA MET A 119 -1.96 21.91 3.96
C MET A 119 -1.51 21.55 2.53
N GLY A 120 -1.02 22.51 1.75
CA GLY A 120 -0.42 22.23 0.45
C GLY A 120 0.86 21.43 0.50
N ILE A 121 1.71 21.66 1.51
CA ILE A 121 2.89 20.82 1.76
C ILE A 121 2.45 19.39 2.11
N LEU A 122 1.44 19.23 2.98
CA LEU A 122 0.90 17.93 3.33
C LEU A 122 0.35 17.18 2.10
N LEU A 123 -0.33 17.89 1.20
CA LEU A 123 -0.84 17.31 -0.05
C LEU A 123 0.30 16.87 -0.99
N LYS A 124 1.40 17.63 -1.07
CA LYS A 124 2.62 17.23 -1.81
C LYS A 124 3.30 16.00 -1.19
N SER A 125 3.34 15.92 0.14
CA SER A 125 3.81 14.74 0.86
C SER A 125 2.92 13.53 0.55
N LEU A 126 1.59 13.70 0.52
CA LEU A 126 0.66 12.64 0.11
C LEU A 126 0.94 12.16 -1.30
N VAL A 127 1.14 13.09 -2.25
CA VAL A 127 1.51 12.73 -3.63
C VAL A 127 2.74 11.83 -3.63
N SER A 128 3.76 12.15 -2.83
CA SER A 128 4.99 11.34 -2.76
C SER A 128 4.74 9.97 -2.11
N VAL A 129 4.05 9.94 -0.97
CA VAL A 129 3.86 8.71 -0.18
C VAL A 129 2.99 7.70 -0.92
N THR A 130 1.96 8.12 -1.65
CA THR A 130 1.11 7.20 -2.42
C THR A 130 1.87 6.44 -3.52
N ARG A 131 3.10 6.85 -3.89
CA ARG A 131 3.92 6.16 -4.92
C ARG A 131 4.93 5.16 -4.33
N VAL A 132 5.16 5.18 -3.02
CA VAL A 132 6.15 4.30 -2.38
C VAL A 132 5.55 3.11 -1.64
N THR A 133 4.22 3.08 -1.47
CA THR A 133 3.54 1.93 -0.87
C THR A 133 3.50 0.74 -1.85
N PRO A 134 3.45 -0.51 -1.36
CA PRO A 134 3.40 -1.69 -2.22
C PRO A 134 2.24 -1.71 -3.21
N ALA A 135 1.06 -1.19 -2.81
CA ALA A 135 -0.12 -1.18 -3.67
C ALA A 135 0.05 -0.28 -4.91
N TYR A 136 0.95 0.72 -4.88
CA TYR A 136 1.28 1.49 -6.08
C TYR A 136 1.87 0.60 -7.16
N LYS A 137 2.80 -0.30 -6.83
CA LYS A 137 3.39 -1.20 -7.84
C LYS A 137 2.35 -2.19 -8.37
N LEU A 138 1.43 -2.66 -7.52
CA LEU A 138 0.34 -3.54 -7.93
C LEU A 138 -0.65 -2.85 -8.86
N SER A 139 -1.03 -1.61 -8.57
CA SER A 139 -1.99 -0.86 -9.39
C SER A 139 -1.47 -0.61 -10.81
N ARG A 140 -0.16 -0.46 -10.98
CA ARG A 140 0.48 -0.32 -12.30
C ARG A 140 0.48 -1.61 -13.14
N ARG A 141 0.10 -2.75 -12.56
CA ARG A 141 0.10 -4.09 -13.19
C ARG A 141 -1.28 -4.74 -13.24
N GLN A 142 -2.30 -4.04 -12.77
CA GLN A 142 -3.68 -4.54 -12.79
C GLN A 142 -4.17 -4.75 -14.23
N GLY A 143 -5.13 -5.65 -14.41
CA GLY A 143 -5.71 -5.95 -15.71
C GLY A 143 -6.91 -6.90 -15.59
N PRO A 144 -7.82 -6.89 -16.56
CA PRO A 144 -9.07 -7.66 -16.50
C PRO A 144 -8.83 -9.17 -16.36
N ASP A 145 -7.71 -9.69 -16.86
CA ASP A 145 -7.38 -11.11 -16.84
C ASP A 145 -6.66 -11.58 -15.56
N SER A 146 -6.46 -10.68 -14.58
CA SER A 146 -5.74 -11.02 -13.34
C SER A 146 -6.44 -10.47 -12.11
N TYR A 147 -6.44 -9.16 -11.96
CA TYR A 147 -7.09 -8.46 -10.87
C TYR A 147 -7.32 -7.00 -11.21
N ILE A 148 -8.31 -6.40 -10.55
CA ILE A 148 -8.59 -4.98 -10.60
C ILE A 148 -8.40 -4.34 -9.23
N ILE A 149 -7.99 -3.07 -9.21
CA ILE A 149 -7.94 -2.27 -7.99
C ILE A 149 -9.25 -1.52 -7.81
N LEU A 150 -9.78 -1.59 -6.60
CA LEU A 150 -11.00 -0.93 -6.19
C LEU A 150 -10.69 0.08 -5.09
N TYR A 151 -11.58 1.06 -4.93
CA TYR A 151 -11.53 2.01 -3.85
C TYR A 151 -12.89 2.12 -3.15
N ARG A 152 -12.88 2.47 -1.87
CA ARG A 152 -14.07 2.80 -1.09
C ARG A 152 -13.79 4.00 -0.21
N ILE A 153 -14.63 5.03 -0.29
CA ILE A 153 -14.52 6.26 0.49
C ILE A 153 -15.62 6.26 1.55
N TYR A 154 -15.25 6.52 2.81
CA TYR A 154 -16.20 6.56 3.92
C TYR A 154 -15.68 7.46 5.03
N VAL A 155 -16.57 7.90 5.92
CA VAL A 155 -16.18 8.57 7.16
C VAL A 155 -16.39 7.62 8.33
N GLY A 156 -15.37 7.46 9.17
CA GLY A 156 -15.40 6.53 10.29
C GLY A 156 -14.02 6.01 10.67
N GLN A 157 -13.98 5.12 11.65
CA GLN A 157 -12.72 4.50 12.07
C GLN A 157 -12.18 3.54 11.00
N PRO A 158 -10.86 3.52 10.77
CA PRO A 158 -10.28 2.62 9.79
C PRO A 158 -10.39 1.16 10.21
N VAL A 159 -10.76 0.32 9.24
CA VAL A 159 -10.93 -1.13 9.42
C VAL A 159 -9.57 -1.83 9.25
N LEU A 160 -8.72 -1.75 10.27
CA LEU A 160 -7.31 -2.20 10.16
C LEU A 160 -7.14 -3.73 10.13
N HIS A 161 -8.07 -4.48 10.72
CA HIS A 161 -7.98 -5.95 10.76
C HIS A 161 -8.03 -6.59 9.35
N ALA A 162 -8.65 -5.92 8.38
CA ALA A 162 -8.73 -6.40 7.00
C ALA A 162 -7.36 -6.38 6.27
N LEU A 163 -6.36 -5.64 6.79
CA LEU A 163 -5.02 -5.56 6.21
C LEU A 163 -4.16 -6.81 6.52
N GLY A 164 -4.62 -7.70 7.40
CA GLY A 164 -3.90 -8.90 7.81
C GLY A 164 -2.71 -8.64 8.73
N ASP A 165 -2.06 -9.72 9.15
CA ASP A 165 -1.00 -9.65 10.15
C ASP A 165 0.26 -8.93 9.64
N GLY A 166 0.83 -8.09 10.51
CA GLY A 166 2.05 -7.36 10.21
C GLY A 166 1.88 -6.24 9.18
N TYR A 167 0.66 -5.71 9.04
CA TYR A 167 0.45 -4.44 8.34
C TYR A 167 1.34 -3.34 8.95
N LYS A 168 1.74 -2.38 8.12
CA LYS A 168 2.57 -1.25 8.53
C LYS A 168 1.77 0.03 8.50
N VAL A 169 2.12 0.96 9.38
CA VAL A 169 1.54 2.30 9.42
C VAL A 169 2.61 3.32 9.07
N VAL A 170 2.28 4.26 8.19
CA VAL A 170 3.13 5.39 7.82
C VAL A 170 2.34 6.67 8.02
N ARG A 171 2.97 7.63 8.71
CA ARG A 171 2.46 9.00 8.83
C ARG A 171 2.91 9.80 7.62
N VAL A 172 1.96 10.24 6.81
CA VAL A 172 2.24 11.13 5.67
C VAL A 172 2.64 12.51 6.17
N GLY A 173 1.94 13.00 7.19
CA GLY A 173 2.27 14.24 7.86
C GLY A 173 1.21 14.64 8.88
N GLN A 174 1.50 15.72 9.61
CA GLN A 174 0.58 16.33 10.56
C GLN A 174 0.74 17.85 10.54
N LEU A 175 -0.34 18.57 10.83
CA LEU A 175 -0.28 20.02 10.97
C LEU A 175 -1.25 20.50 12.06
N CYS A 176 -0.76 21.36 12.93
CA CYS A 176 -1.55 21.96 13.99
C CYS A 176 -2.41 23.08 13.39
N THR A 177 -3.70 23.06 13.71
CA THR A 177 -4.65 24.15 13.42
C THR A 177 -5.29 24.61 14.73
N PRO A 178 -5.93 25.78 14.76
CA PRO A 178 -6.63 26.22 15.96
C PRO A 178 -7.85 25.37 16.36
N ILE A 179 -8.34 24.48 15.48
CA ILE A 179 -9.44 23.55 15.80
C ILE A 179 -8.95 22.12 16.15
N GLY A 180 -7.62 21.92 16.14
CA GLY A 180 -6.99 20.63 16.43
C GLY A 180 -5.86 20.29 15.46
N THR A 181 -5.30 19.11 15.62
CA THR A 181 -4.19 18.65 14.78
C THR A 181 -4.71 17.77 13.65
N LEU A 182 -4.48 18.20 12.41
CA LEU A 182 -4.77 17.41 11.22
C LEU A 182 -3.70 16.33 11.07
N HIS A 183 -4.14 15.07 10.93
CA HIS A 183 -3.28 13.91 10.74
C HIS A 183 -3.66 13.15 9.47
N LEU A 184 -2.66 12.85 8.66
CA LEU A 184 -2.78 12.02 7.46
C LEU A 184 -1.88 10.80 7.59
N THR A 185 -2.48 9.62 7.51
CA THR A 185 -1.78 8.34 7.69
C THR A 185 -2.22 7.32 6.65
N VAL A 186 -1.37 6.33 6.41
CA VAL A 186 -1.73 5.12 5.67
C VAL A 186 -1.32 3.90 6.47
N SER A 187 -2.26 2.97 6.61
CA SER A 187 -1.99 1.60 7.05
C SER A 187 -2.03 0.70 5.82
N TYR A 188 -0.99 -0.10 5.59
CA TYR A 188 -0.92 -0.96 4.41
C TYR A 188 -0.45 -2.38 4.72
N ARG A 189 -1.01 -3.32 3.97
CA ARG A 189 -0.69 -4.74 4.00
C ARG A 189 0.73 -4.99 3.50
N THR A 190 1.46 -5.86 4.20
CA THR A 190 2.81 -6.29 3.81
C THR A 190 2.85 -7.69 3.19
N LYS A 191 1.90 -8.55 3.56
CA LYS A 191 1.75 -9.92 3.04
C LYS A 191 0.65 -9.98 1.98
N MET A 192 1.04 -10.17 0.71
CA MET A 192 0.14 -10.13 -0.46
C MET A 192 -0.42 -11.50 -0.87
N THR A 193 -0.28 -12.51 -0.03
CA THR A 193 -0.79 -13.86 -0.31
C THR A 193 -2.26 -13.96 0.08
N ILE A 194 -3.10 -14.39 -0.85
CA ILE A 194 -4.45 -14.88 -0.54
C ILE A 194 -4.26 -16.31 -0.05
N SER A 195 -4.43 -16.54 1.25
CA SER A 195 -4.58 -17.91 1.73
C SER A 195 -5.85 -18.46 1.08
N PRO A 196 -5.83 -19.64 0.44
CA PRO A 196 -7.04 -20.25 -0.09
C PRO A 196 -7.98 -20.49 1.09
N THR A 197 -8.91 -19.57 1.32
CA THR A 197 -10.00 -19.78 2.27
C THR A 197 -10.89 -20.80 1.62
N THR A 198 -10.97 -21.96 2.27
CA THR A 198 -11.82 -23.11 1.98
C THR A 198 -13.28 -22.70 1.77
N SER A 199 -13.64 -22.25 0.57
CA SER A 199 -15.01 -22.12 0.09
C SER A 199 -15.44 -23.33 -0.75
N GLY A 200 -14.69 -24.43 -0.65
CA GLY A 200 -15.05 -25.74 -1.18
C GLY A 200 -14.91 -26.80 -0.09
N LYS A 201 -15.95 -27.62 0.06
CA LYS A 201 -16.00 -28.87 0.84
C LYS A 201 -14.63 -29.56 0.94
N ASP A 202 -14.24 -29.92 2.15
CA ASP A 202 -13.24 -30.97 2.45
C ASP A 202 -11.98 -31.01 1.58
N ASN A 203 -11.25 -29.89 1.48
CA ASN A 203 -9.83 -29.97 1.10
C ASN A 203 -8.97 -30.15 2.36
N SER A 204 -9.23 -31.21 3.11
CA SER A 204 -8.12 -31.87 3.77
C SER A 204 -7.19 -32.30 2.65
N ILE A 205 -6.01 -31.69 2.55
CA ILE A 205 -4.95 -32.30 1.76
C ILE A 205 -4.69 -33.63 2.48
N MET A 206 -5.34 -34.69 2.02
CA MET A 206 -5.04 -36.04 2.46
C MET A 206 -3.66 -36.36 1.89
N LEU A 207 -2.64 -35.90 2.61
CA LEU A 207 -1.30 -36.45 2.51
C LEU A 207 -1.47 -37.94 2.77
N LYS A 208 -1.32 -38.75 1.72
CA LYS A 208 -1.19 -40.19 1.88
C LYS A 208 -0.09 -40.41 2.93
N SER A 209 -0.37 -41.24 3.93
CA SER A 209 0.57 -41.66 4.98
C SER A 209 1.94 -42.07 4.42
N ASP A 210 1.96 -42.45 3.15
CA ASP A 210 3.10 -43.02 2.46
C ASP A 210 4.05 -41.98 1.86
N HIS A 211 3.73 -40.68 1.97
CA HIS A 211 4.56 -39.60 1.42
C HIS A 211 5.97 -39.56 2.03
N PHE A 212 6.13 -40.11 3.24
CA PHE A 212 7.42 -40.28 3.92
C PHE A 212 7.79 -41.74 4.16
N ASN A 213 7.23 -42.69 3.40
CA ASN A 213 7.66 -44.09 3.50
C ASN A 213 9.14 -44.19 3.13
N THR A 214 9.99 -44.34 4.14
CA THR A 214 11.45 -44.49 4.02
C THR A 214 11.84 -45.66 3.12
N ASN A 215 10.94 -46.65 2.98
CA ASN A 215 11.11 -47.84 2.15
C ASN A 215 10.93 -47.57 0.63
N VAL A 216 10.30 -46.45 0.25
CA VAL A 216 10.10 -46.04 -1.15
C VAL A 216 10.98 -44.83 -1.50
N SER A 217 11.74 -44.32 -0.52
CA SER A 217 12.70 -43.24 -0.76
C SER A 217 13.78 -43.71 -1.74
N PRO A 218 14.06 -42.96 -2.83
CA PRO A 218 15.12 -43.30 -3.78
C PRO A 218 16.51 -43.44 -3.15
N ARG A 219 16.69 -43.00 -1.89
CA ARG A 219 17.92 -43.18 -1.12
C ARG A 219 18.12 -44.60 -0.58
N HIS A 220 17.07 -45.39 -0.37
CA HIS A 220 17.19 -46.70 0.28
C HIS A 220 17.81 -47.77 -0.66
N LEU A 221 17.60 -47.66 -1.97
CA LEU A 221 18.25 -48.52 -2.97
C LEU A 221 19.77 -48.30 -3.07
N ARG A 222 20.28 -47.14 -2.66
CA ARG A 222 21.73 -46.87 -2.64
C ARG A 222 22.47 -47.57 -1.51
N TYR A 223 21.78 -47.94 -0.43
CA TYR A 223 22.45 -48.53 0.74
C TYR A 223 22.64 -50.05 0.61
N LYS A 224 21.77 -50.74 -0.14
CA LYS A 224 21.90 -52.19 -0.39
C LYS A 224 22.95 -52.59 -1.44
N GLN A 225 23.54 -51.64 -2.17
CA GLN A 225 24.67 -51.91 -3.06
C GLN A 225 26.04 -51.69 -2.40
N GLY A 226 26.08 -51.40 -1.09
CA GLY A 226 27.31 -51.08 -0.36
C GLY A 226 28.12 -52.26 0.16
N GLU A 227 27.59 -53.50 0.14
CA GLU A 227 28.30 -54.66 0.71
C GLU A 227 29.02 -55.56 -0.31
N GLU A 228 28.91 -55.31 -1.60
CA GLU A 228 29.69 -56.01 -2.63
C GLU A 228 30.31 -55.04 -3.62
N LYS A 229 31.35 -54.31 -3.19
CA LYS A 229 32.42 -53.85 -4.07
C LYS A 229 33.60 -53.36 -3.24
N THR A 230 34.54 -54.28 -3.03
CA THR A 230 35.94 -53.99 -2.76
C THR A 230 36.43 -52.96 -3.79
N THR A 231 36.53 -51.70 -3.36
CA THR A 231 37.06 -50.62 -4.18
C THR A 231 38.59 -50.66 -4.07
N SER A 232 39.22 -51.07 -5.16
CA SER A 232 40.66 -50.95 -5.37
C SER A 232 41.07 -49.48 -5.32
N LEU A 233 42.16 -49.19 -4.61
CA LEU A 233 42.74 -47.85 -4.35
C LEU A 233 43.36 -47.17 -5.59
N ASN A 234 42.85 -47.42 -6.80
CA ASN A 234 43.48 -46.98 -8.05
C ASN A 234 42.65 -46.04 -8.93
N ASP A 235 41.47 -45.58 -8.51
CA ASP A 235 40.68 -44.63 -9.32
C ASP A 235 40.77 -43.21 -8.75
N GLY A 236 41.41 -42.31 -9.50
CA GLY A 236 41.61 -40.91 -9.12
C GLY A 236 40.31 -40.09 -9.11
N MET A 237 40.30 -39.00 -8.34
CA MET A 237 39.14 -38.10 -8.16
C MET A 237 38.58 -37.60 -9.50
N LYS A 238 37.31 -37.92 -9.78
CA LYS A 238 36.58 -37.43 -10.96
C LYS A 238 36.08 -36.01 -10.72
N VAL A 239 36.31 -35.15 -11.71
CA VAL A 239 36.00 -33.72 -11.66
C VAL A 239 34.47 -33.51 -11.76
N GLY A 240 33.92 -32.73 -10.83
CA GLY A 240 32.47 -32.47 -10.73
C GLY A 240 31.92 -31.54 -11.82
N ALA A 241 30.60 -31.56 -12.00
CA ALA A 241 29.86 -30.91 -13.09
C ALA A 241 29.96 -29.37 -13.17
N PHE A 242 30.62 -28.72 -12.21
CA PHE A 242 30.79 -27.26 -12.15
C PHE A 242 32.24 -26.81 -12.30
N ALA A 243 33.16 -27.71 -12.65
CA ALA A 243 34.54 -27.33 -12.92
C ALA A 243 34.65 -26.60 -14.27
N VAL A 244 35.25 -25.41 -14.25
CA VAL A 244 35.48 -24.60 -15.44
C VAL A 244 36.65 -25.21 -16.24
N PRO A 245 36.53 -25.42 -17.57
CA PRO A 245 37.61 -26.01 -18.36
C PRO A 245 38.79 -25.03 -18.47
N MET A 246 40.00 -25.49 -18.12
CA MET A 246 41.23 -24.74 -18.40
C MET A 246 41.49 -24.75 -19.91
N LYS A 247 41.50 -23.56 -20.55
CA LYS A 247 41.86 -23.41 -21.97
C LYS A 247 43.31 -23.83 -22.20
N GLN A 248 43.53 -24.83 -23.04
CA GLN A 248 44.85 -25.19 -23.55
C GLN A 248 45.41 -24.03 -24.40
N LYS A 249 46.64 -23.60 -24.08
CA LYS A 249 47.40 -22.67 -24.90
C LYS A 249 47.78 -23.36 -26.22
N LEU A 250 47.35 -22.78 -27.35
CA LEU A 250 47.84 -23.12 -28.68
C LEU A 250 49.34 -22.77 -28.76
N ASN A 251 50.18 -23.78 -28.94
CA ASN A 251 51.56 -23.61 -29.36
C ASN A 251 51.58 -23.38 -30.88
N LEU A 252 51.80 -22.14 -31.29
CA LEU A 252 52.27 -21.85 -32.65
C LEU A 252 53.75 -22.26 -32.74
N LYS A 253 54.08 -23.14 -33.69
CA LYS A 253 55.46 -23.39 -34.14
C LYS A 253 55.60 -22.87 -35.57
N ILE A 254 56.57 -21.96 -35.71
CA ILE A 254 57.20 -21.37 -36.90
C ILE A 254 56.29 -20.47 -37.73
#